data_AF-S9VRP1-F1
#
_entry.id   AF-S9VRP1-F1
#
_cell.length_a   1.000
_cell.length_b   1.000
_cell.length_c   1.000
_cell.angle_alpha   90.00
_cell.angle_beta   90.00
_cell.angle_gamma   90.00
#
_symmetry.space_group_name_H-M   'P 1'
#
loop_
_entity.id
_entity.type
_entity.pdbx_description
1 polymer ?
#
loop_
_entity_poly.entity_id
_entity_poly.type
_entity_poly.pdbx_seq_one_letter_code
_entity_poly.pdbx_strand_id
1 'polypeptide(L)'
;MTVTYAAFTTRGGAMVDTVTGAPVRLEEFPPPLGHTPLPDVRLLEDAAKAVVLPEKKHLDTSCVIQFHVYAPVDGSGRRSMATITFVDVAAFRLPLCRELQHLTTTVQRVAGVAPAMDGGDAQFKETKLTTLLEPALQGYVTMVSITTLSGRPDLHEAACAALQFAQDVSRVHQVLMLVHLQTPRWFFDAARQVERLREERGRLMEEHYARGVHAYYTTARQWLEQHVCDVDGRLGRLLHETEEVRRGIAAEADAQHQELRAQAGQEEVAYQADAQAASAAAAESARRLDERQRLEDAIAALERQLTEAELESGHHVSEMRLEVAALEAQAASRGQERQQAEKEAALYQHKAAELQRVLAAYAEELSYAQSVYQYAQESELLRRKRLRLEADLQLASRAVRQQSGHARADLDRRSRLSRLTAVQQRVEQLRESTAFPGSARATGTTGEKKSSAAVAPRAGSRRSRSGRPRASPL
;
A
#
# COMPACT_ATOMS: atom_id res chain seq x y z
N MET A 1 -10.09 7.87 3.35
CA MET A 1 -11.10 8.94 3.18
C MET A 1 -11.80 8.63 1.87
N THR A 2 -13.12 8.50 1.89
CA THR A 2 -13.88 8.12 0.70
C THR A 2 -14.68 9.34 0.25
N VAL A 3 -14.62 9.69 -1.03
CA VAL A 3 -15.40 10.79 -1.59
C VAL A 3 -16.37 10.21 -2.60
N THR A 4 -17.64 10.58 -2.48
CA THR A 4 -18.65 10.33 -3.49
C THR A 4 -19.19 11.64 -4.01
N TYR A 5 -19.75 11.63 -5.21
CA TYR A 5 -20.34 12.81 -5.81
C TYR A 5 -21.69 12.51 -6.43
N ALA A 6 -22.51 13.54 -6.54
CA ALA A 6 -23.74 13.53 -7.30
C ALA A 6 -23.88 14.84 -8.08
N ALA A 7 -24.49 14.76 -9.26
CA ALA A 7 -24.74 15.92 -10.10
C ALA A 7 -26.20 15.88 -10.57
N PHE A 8 -26.91 16.97 -10.36
CA PHE A 8 -28.30 17.10 -10.76
C PHE A 8 -28.61 18.54 -11.19
N THR A 9 -29.68 18.71 -11.95
CA THR A 9 -30.13 20.01 -12.43
C THR A 9 -31.49 20.34 -11.84
N THR A 10 -31.76 21.62 -11.60
CA THR A 10 -33.08 22.13 -11.23
C THR A 10 -33.59 23.07 -12.32
N ARG A 11 -34.87 22.93 -12.63
CA ARG A 11 -35.58 23.81 -13.55
C ARG A 11 -37.02 23.96 -13.10
N GLY A 12 -37.33 25.08 -12.46
CA GLY A 12 -38.64 25.33 -11.86
C GLY A 12 -38.94 24.34 -10.73
N GLY A 13 -39.97 23.51 -10.88
CA GLY A 13 -40.36 22.52 -9.87
C GLY A 13 -39.69 21.15 -9.99
N ALA A 14 -38.89 20.93 -11.04
CA ALA A 14 -38.25 19.64 -11.32
C ALA A 14 -36.79 19.63 -10.88
N MET A 15 -36.34 18.50 -10.34
CA MET A 15 -34.94 18.19 -10.03
C MET A 15 -34.62 16.82 -10.61
N VAL A 16 -33.59 16.73 -11.46
CA VAL A 16 -33.24 15.50 -12.19
C VAL A 16 -31.73 15.26 -12.20
N ASP A 17 -31.32 14.01 -12.08
CA ASP A 17 -29.91 13.60 -12.19
C ASP A 17 -29.36 13.99 -13.56
N THR A 18 -28.19 14.64 -13.58
CA THR A 18 -27.63 15.22 -14.80
C THR A 18 -27.26 14.16 -15.84
N VAL A 19 -27.00 12.93 -15.43
CA VAL A 19 -26.55 11.85 -16.32
C VAL A 19 -27.67 10.88 -16.64
N THR A 20 -28.43 10.45 -15.65
CA THR A 20 -29.50 9.45 -15.87
C THR A 20 -30.81 10.10 -16.28
N GLY A 21 -30.99 11.40 -16.01
CA GLY A 21 -32.27 12.11 -16.19
C GLY A 21 -33.35 11.65 -15.21
N ALA A 22 -33.02 10.79 -14.24
CA ALA A 22 -33.97 10.29 -13.26
C ALA A 22 -34.38 11.41 -12.27
N PRO A 23 -35.64 11.44 -11.81
CA PRO A 23 -36.08 12.45 -10.86
C PRO A 23 -35.37 12.27 -9.51
N VAL A 24 -34.77 13.34 -9.01
CA VAL A 24 -34.15 13.37 -7.68
C VAL A 24 -35.18 13.81 -6.66
N ARG A 25 -35.37 12.99 -5.62
CA ARG A 25 -36.29 13.29 -4.53
C ARG A 25 -35.59 14.12 -3.46
N LEU A 26 -36.35 15.03 -2.85
CA LEU A 26 -35.96 15.75 -1.65
C LEU A 26 -36.72 15.11 -0.49
N GLU A 27 -36.00 14.52 0.45
CA GLU A 27 -36.57 13.92 1.66
C GLU A 27 -36.25 14.81 2.88
N GLU A 28 -37.21 14.91 3.80
CA GLU A 28 -37.08 15.71 5.01
C GLU A 28 -36.43 14.87 6.11
N PHE A 29 -35.22 15.26 6.52
CA PHE A 29 -34.50 14.65 7.63
C PHE A 29 -34.63 15.52 8.89
N PRO A 30 -34.51 14.92 10.10
CA PRO A 30 -34.47 15.68 11.34
C PRO A 30 -33.35 16.75 11.33
N PRO A 31 -33.52 17.87 12.06
CA PRO A 31 -32.46 18.84 12.24
C PRO A 31 -31.16 18.17 12.73
N PRO A 32 -29.98 18.61 12.24
CA PRO A 32 -29.75 19.80 11.41
C PRO A 32 -29.83 19.57 9.89
N LEU A 33 -30.12 18.35 9.42
CA LEU A 33 -30.04 17.98 7.99
C LEU A 33 -31.15 18.61 7.14
N GLY A 34 -32.39 18.63 7.63
CA GLY A 34 -33.52 19.22 6.89
C GLY A 34 -33.80 18.53 5.55
N HIS A 35 -34.29 19.28 4.55
CA HIS A 35 -34.58 18.73 3.23
C HIS A 35 -33.30 18.40 2.46
N THR A 36 -33.04 17.11 2.28
CA THR A 36 -31.81 16.61 1.65
C THR A 36 -32.14 15.92 0.33
N PRO A 37 -31.46 16.25 -0.79
CA PRO A 37 -31.64 15.54 -2.04
C PRO A 37 -31.05 14.13 -1.93
N LEU A 38 -31.72 13.14 -2.52
CA LEU A 38 -31.25 11.75 -2.60
C LEU A 38 -30.98 11.33 -4.06
N PRO A 39 -29.92 11.86 -4.70
CA PRO A 39 -29.50 11.46 -6.04
C PRO A 39 -28.70 10.15 -6.03
N ASP A 40 -28.49 9.58 -7.21
CA ASP A 40 -27.59 8.42 -7.37
C ASP A 40 -26.13 8.86 -7.18
N VAL A 41 -25.56 8.53 -6.03
CA VAL A 41 -24.17 8.87 -5.68
C VAL A 41 -23.17 7.93 -6.36
N ARG A 42 -22.04 8.50 -6.78
CA ARG A 42 -20.95 7.78 -7.47
C ARG A 42 -19.64 7.94 -6.74
N LEU A 43 -18.81 6.90 -6.75
CA LEU A 43 -17.47 6.99 -6.19
C LEU A 43 -16.61 7.96 -7.03
N LEU A 44 -15.94 8.89 -6.36
CA LEU A 44 -15.01 9.81 -7.02
C LEU A 44 -13.68 9.10 -7.28
N GLU A 45 -13.49 8.59 -8.50
CA GLU A 45 -12.21 7.99 -8.93
C GLU A 45 -11.24 9.03 -9.49
N ASP A 46 -11.77 10.08 -10.14
CA ASP A 46 -11.02 11.14 -10.81
C ASP A 46 -11.80 12.46 -10.70
N ALA A 47 -11.13 13.53 -10.27
CA ALA A 47 -11.72 14.85 -10.10
C ALA A 47 -12.29 15.43 -11.41
N ALA A 48 -11.66 15.15 -12.55
CA ALA A 48 -12.12 15.64 -13.85
C ALA A 48 -13.50 15.06 -14.22
N LYS A 49 -13.84 13.86 -13.73
CA LYS A 49 -15.11 13.17 -14.00
C LYS A 49 -16.26 13.65 -13.12
N ALA A 50 -15.99 14.45 -12.08
CA ALA A 50 -17.02 14.95 -11.17
C ALA A 50 -17.73 16.20 -11.68
N VAL A 51 -17.10 16.96 -12.58
CA VAL A 51 -17.70 18.16 -13.17
C VAL A 51 -18.64 17.73 -14.30
N VAL A 52 -19.81 17.23 -13.90
CA VAL A 52 -20.82 16.77 -14.84
C VAL A 52 -21.82 17.88 -15.07
N LEU A 53 -21.61 18.61 -16.16
CA LEU A 53 -22.53 19.63 -16.66
C LEU A 53 -23.38 19.06 -17.80
N PRO A 54 -24.64 19.48 -17.95
CA PRO A 54 -25.46 19.07 -19.08
C PRO A 54 -24.81 19.57 -20.40
N GLU A 55 -24.83 18.74 -21.44
CA GLU A 55 -24.26 19.07 -22.77
C GLU A 55 -24.83 20.38 -23.34
N LYS A 56 -26.08 20.71 -22.99
CA LYS A 56 -26.73 21.98 -23.28
C LYS A 56 -27.39 22.52 -22.01
N LYS A 57 -26.69 23.40 -21.30
CA LYS A 57 -27.29 24.14 -20.18
C LYS A 57 -28.26 25.19 -20.74
N HIS A 58 -29.55 25.05 -20.45
CA HIS A 58 -30.51 26.11 -20.71
C HIS A 58 -30.30 27.27 -19.73
N LEU A 59 -30.55 28.50 -20.17
CA LEU A 59 -30.35 29.71 -19.37
C LEU A 59 -31.15 29.73 -18.06
N ASP A 60 -32.28 29.02 -18.03
CA ASP A 60 -33.21 28.90 -16.91
C ASP A 60 -32.98 27.63 -16.06
N THR A 61 -31.86 26.94 -16.25
CA THR A 61 -31.51 25.71 -15.51
C THR A 61 -30.36 25.97 -14.56
N SER A 62 -30.55 25.63 -13.29
CA SER A 62 -29.50 25.65 -12.29
C SER A 62 -28.84 24.26 -12.22
N CYS A 63 -27.50 24.22 -12.10
CA CYS A 63 -26.74 22.98 -11.99
C CYS A 63 -26.21 22.84 -10.57
N VAL A 64 -26.32 21.64 -10.01
CA VAL A 64 -25.88 21.34 -8.64
C VAL A 64 -24.94 20.16 -8.68
N ILE A 65 -23.79 20.32 -8.02
CA ILE A 65 -22.82 19.24 -7.81
C ILE A 65 -22.58 19.13 -6.30
N GLN A 66 -22.78 17.93 -5.76
CA GLN A 66 -22.56 17.63 -4.35
C GLN A 66 -21.41 16.66 -4.20
N PHE A 67 -20.48 16.96 -3.29
CA PHE A 67 -19.46 16.05 -2.83
C PHE A 67 -19.76 15.62 -1.41
N HIS A 68 -19.88 14.32 -1.20
CA HIS A 68 -19.99 13.71 0.13
C HIS A 68 -18.66 13.10 0.51
N VAL A 69 -18.05 13.67 1.54
CA VAL A 69 -16.72 13.36 2.02
C VAL A 69 -16.84 12.57 3.31
N TYR A 70 -16.51 11.28 3.26
CA TYR A 70 -16.55 10.36 4.39
C TYR A 70 -15.18 10.26 5.05
N ALA A 71 -15.11 10.67 6.32
CA ALA A 71 -13.94 10.47 7.15
C ALA A 71 -13.80 8.97 7.51
N PRO A 72 -12.56 8.44 7.59
CA PRO A 72 -12.33 7.11 8.13
C PRO A 72 -12.89 7.01 9.56
N VAL A 73 -13.30 5.81 9.96
CA VAL A 73 -13.78 5.55 11.32
C VAL A 73 -12.66 5.89 12.29
N ASP A 74 -12.91 6.81 13.21
CA ASP A 74 -11.91 7.18 14.21
C ASP A 74 -11.78 6.08 15.29
N GLY A 75 -10.79 6.20 16.18
CA GLY A 75 -10.58 5.26 17.28
C GLY A 75 -11.76 5.14 18.25
N SER A 76 -12.77 6.02 18.17
CA SER A 76 -14.00 5.98 18.95
C SER A 76 -15.16 5.28 18.24
N GLY A 77 -14.96 4.82 17.00
CA GLY A 77 -16.00 4.21 16.17
C GLY A 77 -16.92 5.23 15.49
N ARG A 78 -16.67 6.53 15.61
CA ARG A 78 -17.49 7.59 15.01
C ARG A 78 -17.18 7.70 13.51
N ARG A 79 -18.25 7.90 12.74
CA ARG A 79 -18.20 8.21 11.31
C ARG A 79 -18.65 9.65 11.12
N SER A 80 -17.82 10.44 10.46
CA SER A 80 -18.14 11.81 10.11
C SER A 80 -18.26 11.95 8.60
N MET A 81 -19.24 12.72 8.16
CA MET A 81 -19.46 13.05 6.76
C MET A 81 -19.58 14.57 6.63
N ALA A 82 -18.93 15.14 5.63
CA ALA A 82 -19.14 16.52 5.21
C ALA A 82 -19.72 16.54 3.81
N THR A 83 -20.67 17.44 3.56
CA THR A 83 -21.23 17.68 2.22
C THR A 83 -20.82 19.05 1.74
N ILE A 84 -20.20 19.11 0.56
CA ILE A 84 -19.87 20.36 -0.13
C ILE A 84 -20.78 20.46 -1.35
N THR A 85 -21.59 21.51 -1.42
CA THR A 85 -22.55 21.71 -2.51
C THR A 85 -22.11 22.92 -3.35
N PHE A 86 -21.86 22.69 -4.63
CA PHE A 86 -21.65 23.72 -5.64
C PHE A 86 -22.95 23.94 -6.41
N VAL A 87 -23.39 25.19 -6.49
CA VAL A 87 -24.61 25.57 -7.20
C VAL A 87 -24.27 26.62 -8.24
N ASP A 88 -24.39 26.24 -9.50
CA ASP A 88 -24.32 27.14 -10.65
C ASP A 88 -25.75 27.52 -11.05
N VAL A 89 -26.24 28.58 -10.41
CA VAL A 89 -27.61 29.09 -10.54
C VAL A 89 -27.90 29.48 -12.00
N ALA A 90 -29.16 29.40 -12.40
CA ALA A 90 -29.64 29.97 -13.66
C ALA A 90 -29.16 31.42 -13.87
N ALA A 91 -28.99 31.82 -15.13
CA ALA A 91 -28.43 33.13 -15.44
C ALA A 91 -29.40 34.27 -15.09
N PHE A 92 -28.90 35.31 -14.40
CA PHE A 92 -29.65 36.56 -14.17
C PHE A 92 -29.85 37.30 -15.49
N ARG A 93 -30.88 36.92 -16.23
CA ARG A 93 -31.29 37.57 -17.48
C ARG A 93 -32.73 38.04 -17.33
N LEU A 94 -32.99 39.30 -17.63
CA LEU A 94 -34.34 39.84 -17.57
C LEU A 94 -35.17 39.44 -18.80
N PRO A 95 -36.45 39.08 -18.62
CA PRO A 95 -37.13 38.85 -17.34
C PRO A 95 -36.60 37.58 -16.63
N LEU A 96 -36.42 37.65 -15.29
CA LEU A 96 -35.91 36.53 -14.49
C LEU A 96 -36.79 35.29 -14.68
N CYS A 97 -36.19 34.10 -14.74
CA CYS A 97 -36.95 32.86 -14.75
C CYS A 97 -37.66 32.63 -13.39
N ARG A 98 -38.71 31.81 -13.36
CA ARG A 98 -39.51 31.57 -12.14
C ARG A 98 -38.66 31.14 -10.93
N GLU A 99 -37.66 30.28 -11.16
CA GLU A 99 -36.77 29.80 -10.10
C GLU A 99 -35.92 30.93 -9.51
N LEU A 100 -35.37 31.82 -10.36
CA LEU A 100 -34.63 33.00 -9.91
C LEU A 100 -35.52 34.07 -9.25
N GLN A 101 -36.74 34.27 -9.74
CA GLN A 101 -37.71 35.16 -9.12
C GLN A 101 -37.97 34.72 -7.68
N HIS A 102 -38.28 33.43 -7.49
CA HIS A 102 -38.52 32.87 -6.16
C HIS A 102 -37.26 32.91 -5.28
N LEU A 103 -36.09 32.57 -5.81
CA LEU A 103 -34.84 32.68 -5.06
C LEU A 103 -34.58 34.11 -4.58
N THR A 104 -34.79 35.11 -5.46
CA THR A 104 -34.61 36.52 -5.13
C THR A 104 -35.57 36.97 -4.03
N THR A 105 -36.85 36.63 -4.14
CA THR A 105 -37.86 36.99 -3.13
C THR A 105 -37.62 36.28 -1.80
N THR A 106 -37.24 34.99 -1.81
CA THR A 106 -36.87 34.24 -0.61
C THR A 106 -35.69 34.91 0.10
N VAL A 107 -34.62 35.26 -0.63
CA VAL A 107 -33.47 35.96 -0.05
C VAL A 107 -33.89 37.30 0.55
N GLN A 108 -34.71 38.09 -0.16
CA GLN A 108 -35.17 39.37 0.33
C GLN A 108 -35.97 39.26 1.64
N ARG A 109 -36.79 38.21 1.77
CA ARG A 109 -37.54 37.93 3.00
C ARG A 109 -36.61 37.53 4.15
N VAL A 110 -35.67 36.63 3.89
CA VAL A 110 -34.68 36.18 4.90
C VAL A 110 -33.78 37.33 5.36
N ALA A 111 -33.34 38.18 4.43
CA ALA A 111 -32.52 39.34 4.68
C ALA A 111 -33.28 40.53 5.29
N GLY A 112 -34.61 40.44 5.44
CA GLY A 112 -35.46 41.49 5.99
C GLY A 112 -35.55 42.76 5.12
N VAL A 113 -35.34 42.62 3.81
CA VAL A 113 -35.39 43.73 2.82
C VAL A 113 -36.58 43.64 1.87
N ALA A 114 -37.42 42.61 2.02
CA ALA A 114 -38.64 42.48 1.24
C ALA A 114 -39.53 43.72 1.39
N PRO A 115 -40.23 44.15 0.32
CA PRO A 115 -41.19 45.25 0.39
C PRO A 115 -42.22 45.02 1.50
N ALA A 116 -42.67 46.08 2.17
CA ALA A 116 -43.57 46.00 3.33
C ALA A 116 -44.90 45.25 3.06
N MET A 117 -45.31 45.10 1.80
CA MET A 117 -46.50 44.33 1.41
C MET A 117 -46.24 42.82 1.25
N ASP A 118 -44.99 42.38 1.15
CA ASP A 118 -44.57 40.97 0.96
C ASP A 118 -43.93 40.36 2.22
N GLY A 119 -44.19 40.97 3.38
CA GLY A 119 -43.71 40.55 4.71
C GLY A 119 -44.40 39.26 5.18
N GLY A 120 -44.04 38.14 4.55
CA GLY A 120 -44.45 36.80 4.93
C GLY A 120 -43.26 35.87 5.10
N ASP A 121 -43.54 34.61 5.41
CA ASP A 121 -42.54 33.55 5.51
C ASP A 121 -41.73 33.39 4.20
N ALA A 122 -40.47 32.98 4.30
CA ALA A 122 -39.52 32.88 3.19
C ALA A 122 -39.91 31.82 2.14
N GLN A 123 -40.85 30.92 2.48
CA GLN A 123 -41.49 29.96 1.57
C GLN A 123 -40.50 29.08 0.79
N PHE A 124 -39.43 28.61 1.45
CA PHE A 124 -38.38 27.78 0.82
C PHE A 124 -38.90 26.58 0.00
N LYS A 125 -40.06 26.03 0.37
CA LYS A 125 -40.68 24.85 -0.25
C LYS A 125 -41.32 25.08 -1.63
N GLU A 126 -41.42 26.32 -2.14
CA GLU A 126 -42.05 26.56 -3.46
C GLU A 126 -41.21 26.01 -4.62
N THR A 127 -39.88 26.16 -4.56
CA THR A 127 -38.97 25.64 -5.58
C THR A 127 -37.96 24.67 -4.99
N LYS A 128 -37.56 23.68 -5.78
CA LYS A 128 -36.60 22.67 -5.35
C LYS A 128 -35.22 23.26 -5.05
N LEU A 129 -34.83 24.32 -5.77
CA LEU A 129 -33.60 25.06 -5.53
C LEU A 129 -33.63 25.78 -4.17
N THR A 130 -34.67 26.54 -3.86
CA THR A 130 -34.77 27.22 -2.56
C THR A 130 -34.91 26.24 -1.40
N THR A 131 -35.56 25.09 -1.61
CA THR A 131 -35.62 24.02 -0.60
C THR A 131 -34.22 23.44 -0.32
N LEU A 132 -33.42 23.22 -1.37
CA LEU A 132 -32.05 22.75 -1.23
C LEU A 132 -31.14 23.77 -0.53
N LEU A 133 -31.32 25.05 -0.83
CA LEU A 133 -30.52 26.15 -0.29
C LEU A 133 -30.99 26.61 1.11
N GLU A 134 -32.10 26.08 1.61
CA GLU A 134 -32.71 26.49 2.88
C GLU A 134 -31.69 26.51 4.05
N PRO A 135 -30.87 25.47 4.28
CA PRO A 135 -29.91 25.50 5.39
C PRO A 135 -28.84 26.59 5.24
N ALA A 136 -28.43 26.88 4.00
CA ALA A 136 -27.44 27.93 3.71
C ALA A 136 -28.03 29.32 3.88
N LEU A 137 -29.25 29.53 3.40
CA LEU A 137 -29.95 30.81 3.52
C LEU A 137 -30.42 31.09 4.95
N GLN A 138 -30.67 30.07 5.77
CA GLN A 138 -30.96 30.26 7.20
C GLN A 138 -29.69 30.44 8.06
N GLY A 139 -28.49 30.33 7.47
CA GLY A 139 -27.22 30.53 8.17
C GLY A 139 -26.77 29.36 9.05
N TYR A 140 -27.27 28.14 8.78
CA TYR A 140 -26.83 26.91 9.45
C TYR A 140 -25.53 26.34 8.87
N VAL A 141 -25.22 26.70 7.62
CA VAL A 141 -23.98 26.33 6.94
C VAL A 141 -23.34 27.56 6.31
N THR A 142 -22.01 27.55 6.20
CA THR A 142 -21.26 28.62 5.55
C THR A 142 -21.52 28.62 4.05
N MET A 143 -21.94 29.77 3.52
CA MET A 143 -22.19 29.97 2.10
C MET A 143 -21.16 30.90 1.48
N VAL A 144 -20.64 30.54 0.31
CA VAL A 144 -19.84 31.44 -0.53
C VAL A 144 -20.67 31.82 -1.75
N SER A 145 -21.02 33.10 -1.88
CA SER A 145 -21.74 33.64 -3.02
C SER A 145 -20.74 34.25 -4.00
N ILE A 146 -20.67 33.71 -5.22
CA ILE A 146 -19.83 34.21 -6.30
C ILE A 146 -20.72 34.88 -7.34
N THR A 147 -20.70 36.21 -7.40
CA THR A 147 -21.48 36.98 -8.37
C THR A 147 -20.60 37.34 -9.56
N THR A 148 -20.88 36.75 -10.71
CA THR A 148 -20.17 37.05 -11.97
C THR A 148 -20.92 38.12 -12.76
N LEU A 149 -20.20 39.16 -13.16
CA LEU A 149 -20.76 40.33 -13.83
C LEU A 149 -20.03 40.59 -15.15
N SER A 150 -20.78 41.03 -16.16
CA SER A 150 -20.26 41.43 -17.47
C SER A 150 -20.38 42.94 -17.63
N GLY A 151 -19.33 43.59 -18.13
CA GLY A 151 -19.34 45.02 -18.45
C GLY A 151 -20.04 45.41 -19.74
N ARG A 152 -20.69 44.46 -20.41
CA ARG A 152 -21.36 44.74 -21.68
C ARG A 152 -22.62 45.59 -21.44
N PRO A 153 -22.88 46.62 -22.27
CA PRO A 153 -24.02 47.52 -22.07
C PRO A 153 -25.37 46.82 -22.22
N ASP A 154 -25.48 45.80 -23.07
CA ASP A 154 -26.70 45.00 -23.24
C ASP A 154 -27.06 44.13 -22.03
N LEU A 155 -26.13 43.95 -21.09
CA LEU A 155 -26.31 43.20 -19.85
C LEU A 155 -26.37 44.10 -18.62
N HIS A 156 -26.49 45.42 -18.79
CA HIS A 156 -26.48 46.37 -17.68
C HIS A 156 -27.57 46.07 -16.65
N GLU A 157 -28.83 45.90 -17.07
CA GLU A 157 -29.94 45.63 -16.15
C GLU A 157 -29.81 44.27 -15.45
N ALA A 158 -29.31 43.27 -16.18
CA ALA A 158 -28.98 41.95 -15.64
C ALA A 158 -27.87 42.03 -14.57
N ALA A 159 -26.83 42.82 -14.82
CA ALA A 159 -25.75 43.06 -13.88
C ALA A 159 -26.24 43.81 -12.63
N CYS A 160 -27.11 44.81 -12.79
CA CYS A 160 -27.76 45.51 -11.68
C CYS A 160 -28.63 44.55 -10.84
N ALA A 161 -29.42 43.68 -11.48
CA ALA A 161 -30.23 42.69 -10.77
C ALA A 161 -29.37 41.68 -10.00
N ALA A 162 -28.28 41.20 -10.61
CA ALA A 162 -27.34 40.28 -9.94
C ALA A 162 -26.60 40.96 -8.76
N LEU A 163 -26.22 42.23 -8.90
CA LEU A 163 -25.63 43.03 -7.82
C LEU A 163 -26.61 43.27 -6.68
N GLN A 164 -27.86 43.59 -6.99
CA GLN A 164 -28.92 43.75 -5.99
C GLN A 164 -29.11 42.44 -5.21
N PHE A 165 -29.19 41.32 -5.91
CA PHE A 165 -29.27 40.01 -5.27
C PHE A 165 -28.06 39.73 -4.38
N ALA A 166 -26.85 40.04 -4.84
CA ALA A 166 -25.63 39.88 -4.05
C ALA A 166 -25.67 40.73 -2.76
N GLN A 167 -26.12 41.98 -2.87
CA GLN A 167 -26.31 42.87 -1.73
C GLN A 167 -27.34 42.30 -0.74
N ASP A 168 -28.46 41.76 -1.23
CA ASP A 168 -29.49 41.17 -0.37
C ASP A 168 -28.96 39.92 0.34
N VAL A 169 -28.31 39.01 -0.38
CA VAL A 169 -27.68 37.78 0.15
C VAL A 169 -26.61 38.10 1.22
N SER A 170 -25.89 39.21 1.08
CA SER A 170 -24.83 39.59 2.03
C SER A 170 -25.31 39.86 3.46
N ARG A 171 -26.61 40.11 3.62
CA ARG A 171 -27.23 40.36 4.94
C ARG A 171 -27.55 39.06 5.68
N VAL A 172 -27.49 37.93 5.00
CA VAL A 172 -27.69 36.60 5.59
C VAL A 172 -26.46 36.20 6.42
N HIS A 173 -26.70 35.53 7.54
CA HIS A 173 -25.64 35.09 8.45
C HIS A 173 -24.75 34.01 7.79
N GLN A 174 -23.43 34.03 8.07
CA GLN A 174 -22.42 33.09 7.51
C GLN A 174 -22.24 33.12 5.98
N VAL A 175 -22.41 34.29 5.34
CA VAL A 175 -22.14 34.47 3.91
C VAL A 175 -20.81 35.17 3.65
N LEU A 176 -19.99 34.57 2.81
CA LEU A 176 -18.82 35.20 2.17
C LEU A 176 -19.19 35.59 0.74
N MET A 177 -19.02 36.87 0.37
CA MET A 177 -19.33 37.36 -0.97
C MET A 177 -18.05 37.58 -1.78
N LEU A 178 -18.04 37.11 -3.03
CA LEU A 178 -17.02 37.41 -4.02
C LEU A 178 -17.69 37.93 -5.30
N VAL A 179 -17.35 39.16 -5.70
CA VAL A 179 -17.85 39.75 -6.95
C VAL A 179 -16.75 39.67 -8.01
N HIS A 180 -17.00 38.87 -9.04
CA HIS A 180 -16.09 38.70 -10.17
C HIS A 180 -16.56 39.56 -11.35
N LEU A 181 -15.85 40.65 -11.60
CA LEU A 181 -16.11 41.56 -12.71
C LEU A 181 -15.30 41.14 -13.93
N GLN A 182 -15.97 40.59 -14.93
CA GLN A 182 -15.40 40.31 -16.25
C GLN A 182 -15.45 41.57 -17.11
N THR A 183 -14.84 42.66 -16.65
CA THR A 183 -14.72 43.92 -17.38
C THR A 183 -13.32 44.07 -17.97
N PRO A 184 -13.17 44.32 -19.27
CA PRO A 184 -11.90 44.78 -19.82
C PRO A 184 -11.56 46.18 -19.24
N ARG A 185 -10.28 46.42 -18.93
CA ARG A 185 -9.76 47.63 -18.25
C ARG A 185 -10.29 48.96 -18.80
N TRP A 186 -10.56 49.03 -20.11
CA TRP A 186 -11.04 50.27 -20.77
C TRP A 186 -12.36 50.80 -20.20
N PHE A 187 -13.23 49.96 -19.64
CA PHE A 187 -14.49 50.42 -19.05
C PHE A 187 -14.27 51.25 -17.78
N PHE A 188 -13.30 50.87 -16.94
CA PHE A 188 -12.92 51.65 -15.76
C PHE A 188 -12.25 52.96 -16.16
N ASP A 189 -11.42 52.94 -17.20
CA ASP A 189 -10.78 54.15 -17.73
C ASP A 189 -11.82 55.12 -18.32
N ALA A 190 -12.82 54.60 -19.04
CA ALA A 190 -13.93 55.37 -19.58
C ALA A 190 -14.84 55.93 -18.48
N ALA A 191 -15.18 55.14 -17.47
CA ALA A 191 -15.98 55.60 -16.32
C ALA A 191 -15.26 56.74 -15.57
N ARG A 192 -13.95 56.60 -15.34
CA ARG A 192 -13.11 57.65 -14.73
C ARG A 192 -13.06 58.92 -15.57
N GLN A 193 -13.02 58.81 -16.90
CA GLN A 193 -13.10 59.97 -17.80
C GLN A 193 -14.47 60.65 -17.76
N VAL A 194 -15.56 59.87 -17.71
CA VAL A 194 -16.92 60.42 -17.61
C VAL A 194 -17.15 61.13 -16.28
N GLU A 195 -16.64 60.61 -15.17
CA GLU A 195 -16.69 61.31 -13.87
C GLU A 195 -15.92 62.62 -13.89
N ARG A 196 -14.69 62.64 -14.43
CA ARG A 196 -13.92 63.89 -14.61
C ARG A 196 -14.70 64.92 -15.42
N LEU A 197 -15.33 64.50 -16.53
CA LEU A 197 -16.16 65.40 -17.35
C LEU A 197 -17.40 65.90 -16.61
N ARG A 198 -18.00 65.09 -15.72
CA ARG A 198 -19.12 65.51 -14.87
C ARG A 198 -18.68 66.53 -13.82
N GLU A 199 -17.54 66.34 -13.19
CA GLU A 199 -16.94 67.30 -12.25
C GLU A 199 -16.60 68.62 -12.93
N GLU A 200 -15.97 68.58 -14.10
CA GLU A 200 -15.67 69.78 -14.91
C GLU A 200 -16.94 70.52 -15.30
N ARG A 201 -17.98 69.80 -15.75
CA ARG A 201 -19.28 70.40 -16.04
C ARG A 201 -19.88 71.04 -14.78
N GLY A 202 -19.81 70.38 -13.63
CA GLY A 202 -20.29 70.92 -12.35
C GLY A 202 -19.63 72.25 -12.02
N ARG A 203 -18.29 72.30 -12.07
CA ARG A 203 -17.52 73.54 -11.87
C ARG A 203 -17.91 74.65 -12.83
N LEU A 204 -18.02 74.35 -14.13
CA LEU A 204 -18.41 75.34 -15.14
C LEU A 204 -19.82 75.90 -14.89
N MET A 205 -20.76 75.05 -14.47
CA MET A 205 -22.12 75.46 -14.14
C MET A 205 -22.16 76.33 -12.88
N GLU A 206 -21.41 75.98 -11.83
CA GLU A 206 -21.27 76.80 -10.63
C GLU A 206 -20.68 78.17 -10.94
N GLU A 207 -19.62 78.22 -11.75
CA GLU A 207 -19.02 79.49 -12.20
C GLU A 207 -20.00 80.34 -13.02
N HIS A 208 -20.77 79.72 -13.93
CA HIS A 208 -21.80 80.41 -14.69
C HIS A 208 -22.92 80.95 -13.78
N TYR A 209 -23.34 80.16 -12.80
CA TYR A 209 -24.37 80.57 -11.84
C TYR A 209 -23.88 81.75 -10.99
N ALA A 210 -22.64 81.68 -10.47
CA ALA A 210 -22.03 82.77 -9.71
C ALA A 210 -21.91 84.07 -10.53
N ARG A 211 -21.46 83.97 -11.79
CA ARG A 211 -21.41 85.12 -12.71
C ARG A 211 -22.80 85.69 -12.99
N GLY A 212 -23.79 84.83 -13.22
CA GLY A 212 -25.18 85.22 -13.47
C GLY A 212 -25.83 85.95 -12.28
N VAL A 213 -25.63 85.43 -11.06
CA VAL A 213 -26.13 86.06 -9.83
C VAL A 213 -25.48 87.44 -9.62
N HIS A 214 -24.18 87.58 -9.87
CA HIS A 214 -23.50 88.87 -9.76
C HIS A 214 -23.98 89.89 -10.81
N ALA A 215 -24.16 89.44 -12.07
CA ALA A 215 -24.70 90.26 -13.15
C ALA A 215 -26.15 90.71 -12.87
N TYR A 216 -26.98 89.82 -12.32
CA TYR A 216 -28.34 90.16 -11.90
C TYR A 216 -28.34 91.20 -10.79
N TYR A 217 -27.52 91.01 -9.74
CA TYR A 217 -27.43 91.96 -8.63
C TYR A 217 -26.99 93.36 -9.10
N THR A 218 -25.97 93.44 -9.97
CA THR A 218 -25.49 94.72 -10.52
C THR A 218 -26.54 95.40 -11.39
N THR A 219 -27.27 94.65 -12.21
CA THR A 219 -28.36 95.17 -13.05
C THR A 219 -29.54 95.65 -12.21
N ALA A 220 -29.97 94.86 -11.22
CA ALA A 220 -31.06 95.21 -10.31
C ALA A 220 -30.71 96.44 -9.46
N ARG A 221 -29.46 96.55 -9.00
CA ARG A 221 -28.96 97.74 -8.29
C ARG A 221 -29.03 98.99 -9.16
N GLN A 222 -28.50 98.94 -10.39
CA GLN A 222 -28.57 100.07 -11.32
C GLN A 222 -30.02 100.47 -11.64
N TRP A 223 -30.90 99.48 -11.82
CA TRP A 223 -32.31 99.74 -12.05
C TRP A 223 -32.96 100.45 -10.86
N LEU A 224 -32.70 100.00 -9.63
CA LEU A 224 -33.20 100.61 -8.40
C LEU A 224 -32.70 102.05 -8.24
N GLU A 225 -31.40 102.30 -8.51
CA GLU A 225 -30.80 103.65 -8.47
C GLU A 225 -31.45 104.61 -9.50
N GLN A 226 -31.94 104.09 -10.63
CA GLN A 226 -32.55 104.89 -11.70
C GLN A 226 -34.06 105.12 -11.54
N HIS A 227 -34.79 104.21 -10.88
CA HIS A 227 -36.26 104.19 -10.91
C HIS A 227 -36.93 104.41 -9.54
N VAL A 228 -36.19 104.36 -8.44
CA VAL A 228 -36.73 104.58 -7.09
C VAL A 228 -36.24 105.94 -6.56
N CYS A 229 -37.18 106.80 -6.17
CA CYS A 229 -36.84 108.09 -5.55
C CYS A 229 -36.09 107.89 -4.23
N ASP A 230 -34.85 108.36 -4.16
CA ASP A 230 -34.03 108.31 -2.95
C ASP A 230 -34.43 109.44 -1.99
N VAL A 231 -35.43 109.16 -1.14
CA VAL A 231 -35.83 110.08 -0.08
C VAL A 231 -34.77 110.06 1.02
N ASP A 232 -34.12 111.20 1.25
CA ASP A 232 -33.08 111.42 2.27
C ASP A 232 -31.80 110.56 2.16
N GLY A 233 -31.46 110.07 0.96
CA GLY A 233 -30.23 109.29 0.76
C GLY A 233 -30.25 107.92 1.45
N ARG A 234 -31.43 107.40 1.80
CA ARG A 234 -31.59 106.13 2.52
C ARG A 234 -31.40 104.93 1.59
N LEU A 235 -31.85 105.03 0.33
CA LEU A 235 -31.69 103.95 -0.65
C LEU A 235 -30.21 103.77 -1.00
N GLY A 236 -29.49 104.87 -1.25
CA GLY A 236 -28.05 104.83 -1.52
C GLY A 236 -27.23 104.20 -0.39
N ARG A 237 -27.57 104.51 0.88
CA ARG A 237 -26.92 103.90 2.05
C ARG A 237 -27.19 102.40 2.15
N LEU A 238 -28.43 101.98 1.94
CA LEU A 238 -28.83 100.58 2.05
C LEU A 238 -28.22 99.71 0.91
N LEU A 239 -28.11 100.26 -0.30
CA LEU A 239 -27.40 99.63 -1.41
C LEU A 239 -25.88 99.56 -1.18
N HIS A 240 -25.31 100.52 -0.46
CA HIS A 240 -23.89 100.49 -0.09
C HIS A 240 -23.61 99.43 0.98
N GLU A 241 -24.39 99.42 2.06
CA GLU A 241 -24.27 98.42 3.14
C GLU A 241 -24.47 96.99 2.61
N THR A 242 -25.44 96.78 1.70
CA THR A 242 -25.64 95.46 1.09
C THR A 242 -24.49 95.03 0.17
N GLU A 243 -23.84 95.97 -0.53
CA GLU A 243 -22.64 95.68 -1.32
C GLU A 243 -21.43 95.37 -0.43
N GLU A 244 -21.28 96.06 0.71
CA GLU A 244 -20.23 95.76 1.70
C GLU A 244 -20.41 94.37 2.31
N VAL A 245 -21.63 94.02 2.74
CA VAL A 245 -21.96 92.69 3.26
C VAL A 245 -21.72 91.61 2.20
N ARG A 246 -22.13 91.86 0.95
CA ARG A 246 -21.90 90.92 -0.17
C ARG A 246 -20.41 90.67 -0.41
N ARG A 247 -19.58 91.72 -0.38
CA ARG A 247 -18.12 91.59 -0.51
C ARG A 247 -17.50 90.85 0.67
N GLY A 248 -17.98 91.10 1.89
CA GLY A 248 -17.57 90.37 3.08
C GLY A 248 -17.84 88.87 2.96
N ILE A 249 -19.07 88.49 2.59
CA ILE A 249 -19.47 87.10 2.39
C ILE A 249 -18.66 86.43 1.26
N ALA A 250 -18.41 87.14 0.15
CA ALA A 250 -17.61 86.60 -0.95
C ALA A 250 -16.16 86.33 -0.52
N ALA A 251 -15.54 87.25 0.22
CA ALA A 251 -14.17 87.07 0.72
C ALA A 251 -14.07 85.91 1.73
N GLU A 252 -15.05 85.75 2.61
CA GLU A 252 -15.08 84.65 3.57
C GLU A 252 -15.31 83.30 2.88
N ALA A 253 -16.22 83.24 1.90
CA ALA A 253 -16.45 82.04 1.10
C ALA A 253 -15.22 81.65 0.27
N ASP A 254 -14.51 82.63 -0.31
CA ASP A 254 -13.26 82.37 -1.04
C ASP A 254 -12.16 81.84 -0.12
N ALA A 255 -12.05 82.38 1.11
CA ALA A 255 -11.08 81.89 2.10
C ALA A 255 -11.38 80.44 2.51
N GLN A 256 -12.65 80.12 2.80
CA GLN A 256 -13.08 78.75 3.13
C GLN A 256 -12.87 77.80 1.94
N HIS A 257 -13.14 78.24 0.72
CA HIS A 257 -12.91 77.43 -0.48
C HIS A 257 -11.41 77.13 -0.70
N GLN A 258 -10.54 78.11 -0.45
CA GLN A 258 -9.10 77.91 -0.53
C GLN A 258 -8.58 76.94 0.54
N GLU A 259 -9.09 77.05 1.78
CA GLU A 259 -8.75 76.12 2.86
C GLU A 259 -9.17 74.68 2.54
N LEU A 260 -10.42 74.49 2.07
CA LEU A 260 -10.91 73.17 1.67
C LEU A 260 -10.14 72.59 0.48
N ARG A 261 -9.75 73.42 -0.51
CA ARG A 261 -8.86 72.98 -1.60
C ARG A 261 -7.49 72.55 -1.10
N ALA A 262 -6.93 73.25 -0.12
CA ALA A 262 -5.64 72.89 0.47
C ALA A 262 -5.73 71.56 1.23
N GLN A 263 -6.81 71.35 2.00
CA GLN A 263 -7.06 70.09 2.70
C GLN A 263 -7.26 68.92 1.71
N ALA A 264 -8.09 69.08 0.69
CA ALA A 264 -8.28 68.08 -0.34
C ALA A 264 -6.97 67.73 -1.08
N GLY A 265 -6.13 68.73 -1.36
CA GLY A 265 -4.81 68.50 -1.97
C GLY A 265 -3.87 67.71 -1.06
N GLN A 266 -3.91 67.94 0.25
CA GLN A 266 -3.13 67.16 1.23
C GLN A 266 -3.61 65.70 1.30
N GLU A 267 -4.93 65.49 1.31
CA GLU A 267 -5.53 64.15 1.29
C GLU A 267 -5.19 63.40 -0.01
N GLU A 268 -5.20 64.08 -1.16
CA GLU A 268 -4.84 63.46 -2.44
C GLU A 268 -3.37 63.00 -2.47
N VAL A 269 -2.45 63.79 -1.89
CA VAL A 269 -1.04 63.40 -1.75
C VAL A 269 -0.88 62.21 -0.81
N ALA A 270 -1.59 62.19 0.32
CA ALA A 270 -1.58 61.05 1.25
C ALA A 270 -2.13 59.78 0.56
N TYR A 271 -3.24 59.91 -0.16
CA TYR A 271 -3.82 58.81 -0.92
C TYR A 271 -2.88 58.27 -2.01
N GLN A 272 -2.17 59.16 -2.72
CA GLN A 272 -1.18 58.74 -3.72
C GLN A 272 -0.01 57.97 -3.07
N ALA A 273 0.44 58.38 -1.89
CA ALA A 273 1.48 57.67 -1.15
C ALA A 273 1.01 56.27 -0.72
N ASP A 274 -0.22 56.15 -0.20
CA ASP A 274 -0.82 54.86 0.17
C ASP A 274 -1.02 53.95 -1.05
N ALA A 275 -1.46 54.50 -2.19
CA ALA A 275 -1.60 53.74 -3.43
C ALA A 275 -0.24 53.22 -3.95
N GLN A 276 0.82 54.01 -3.84
CA GLN A 276 2.18 53.57 -4.19
C GLN A 276 2.68 52.47 -3.25
N ALA A 277 2.45 52.60 -1.94
CA ALA A 277 2.80 51.58 -0.96
C ALA A 277 2.06 50.26 -1.23
N ALA A 278 0.76 50.33 -1.52
CA ALA A 278 -0.05 49.17 -1.89
C ALA A 278 0.45 48.51 -3.19
N SER A 279 0.82 49.30 -4.20
CA SER A 279 1.40 48.79 -5.45
C SER A 279 2.75 48.09 -5.22
N ALA A 280 3.59 48.62 -4.34
CA ALA A 280 4.88 48.01 -3.99
C ALA A 280 4.68 46.68 -3.26
N ALA A 281 3.73 46.63 -2.31
CA ALA A 281 3.37 45.40 -1.60
C ALA A 281 2.81 44.33 -2.55
N ALA A 282 1.99 44.72 -3.53
CA ALA A 282 1.46 43.82 -4.55
C ALA A 282 2.57 43.27 -5.49
N ALA A 283 3.56 44.08 -5.84
CA ALA A 283 4.70 43.62 -6.64
C ALA A 283 5.58 42.62 -5.87
N GLU A 284 5.78 42.84 -4.57
CA GLU A 284 6.51 41.94 -3.69
C GLU A 284 5.76 40.61 -3.49
N SER A 285 4.45 40.64 -3.28
CA SER A 285 3.65 39.41 -3.15
C SER A 285 3.64 38.59 -4.45
N ALA A 286 3.59 39.24 -5.61
CA ALA A 286 3.73 38.57 -6.91
C ALA A 286 5.10 37.85 -7.05
N ARG A 287 6.20 38.51 -6.65
CA ARG A 287 7.53 37.88 -6.67
C ARG A 287 7.61 36.64 -5.77
N ARG A 288 7.01 36.70 -4.58
CA ARG A 288 6.97 35.55 -3.65
C ARG A 288 6.12 34.40 -4.18
N LEU A 289 5.04 34.71 -4.90
CA LEU A 289 4.22 33.70 -5.56
C LEU A 289 5.00 33.01 -6.69
N ASP A 290 5.72 33.78 -7.52
CA ASP A 290 6.58 33.22 -8.57
C ASP A 290 7.68 32.32 -7.99
N GLU A 291 8.32 32.74 -6.90
CA GLU A 291 9.34 31.94 -6.21
C GLU A 291 8.75 30.66 -5.63
N ARG A 292 7.58 30.74 -5.00
CA ARG A 292 6.86 29.56 -4.50
C ARG A 292 6.55 28.58 -5.63
N GLN A 293 6.07 29.07 -6.77
CA GLN A 293 5.74 28.22 -7.91
C GLN A 293 6.99 27.50 -8.46
N ARG A 294 8.13 28.20 -8.55
CA ARG A 294 9.41 27.57 -8.91
C ARG A 294 9.84 26.47 -7.93
N LEU A 295 9.61 26.67 -6.63
CA LEU A 295 9.90 25.67 -5.61
C LEU A 295 8.95 24.47 -5.72
N GLU A 296 7.67 24.69 -5.98
CA GLU A 296 6.69 23.62 -6.22
C GLU A 296 7.07 22.79 -7.47
N ASP A 297 7.49 23.44 -8.55
CA ASP A 297 7.98 22.76 -9.76
C ASP A 297 9.25 21.94 -9.49
N ALA A 298 10.17 22.46 -8.67
CA ALA A 298 11.38 21.76 -8.26
C ALA A 298 11.08 20.53 -7.37
N ILE A 299 10.13 20.66 -6.43
CA ILE A 299 9.67 19.55 -5.60
C ILE A 299 9.06 18.46 -6.49
N ALA A 300 8.16 18.82 -7.42
CA ALA A 300 7.55 17.86 -8.33
C ALA A 300 8.60 17.17 -9.22
N ALA A 301 9.66 17.86 -9.64
CA ALA A 301 10.76 17.26 -10.38
C ALA A 301 11.56 16.25 -9.51
N LEU A 302 11.85 16.60 -8.26
CA LEU A 302 12.54 15.70 -7.31
C LEU A 302 11.69 14.48 -6.96
N GLU A 303 10.37 14.64 -6.81
CA GLU A 303 9.45 13.51 -6.60
C GLU A 303 9.48 12.53 -7.78
N ARG A 304 9.49 13.03 -9.02
CA ARG A 304 9.62 12.16 -10.21
C ARG A 304 10.94 11.39 -10.19
N GLN A 305 12.06 12.07 -9.92
CA GLN A 305 13.37 11.42 -9.81
C GLN A 305 13.42 10.36 -8.71
N LEU A 306 12.77 10.61 -7.57
CA LEU A 306 12.66 9.64 -6.49
C LEU A 306 11.87 8.40 -6.95
N THR A 307 10.72 8.60 -7.58
CA THR A 307 9.89 7.48 -8.07
C THR A 307 10.61 6.65 -9.14
N GLU A 308 11.38 7.28 -10.04
CA GLU A 308 12.20 6.60 -11.03
C GLU A 308 13.30 5.76 -10.34
N ALA A 309 14.01 6.33 -9.38
CA ALA A 309 15.03 5.62 -8.62
C ALA A 309 14.45 4.45 -7.80
N GLU A 310 13.25 4.60 -7.22
CA GLU A 310 12.55 3.52 -6.53
C GLU A 310 12.15 2.39 -7.48
N LEU A 311 11.70 2.71 -8.70
CA LEU A 311 11.39 1.71 -9.73
C LEU A 311 12.64 0.96 -10.19
N GLU A 312 13.75 1.67 -10.45
CA GLU A 312 15.04 1.05 -10.82
C GLU A 312 15.57 0.15 -9.70
N SER A 313 15.53 0.62 -8.46
CA SER A 313 15.90 -0.18 -7.28
C SER A 313 15.00 -1.41 -7.14
N GLY A 314 13.68 -1.25 -7.32
CA GLY A 314 12.72 -2.34 -7.33
C GLY A 314 13.01 -3.39 -8.40
N HIS A 315 13.39 -2.96 -9.61
CA HIS A 315 13.83 -3.84 -10.68
C HIS A 315 15.12 -4.59 -10.30
N HIS A 316 16.13 -3.90 -9.78
CA HIS A 316 17.37 -4.55 -9.37
C HIS A 316 17.16 -5.58 -8.23
N VAL A 317 16.31 -5.26 -7.25
CA VAL A 317 15.90 -6.21 -6.20
C VAL A 317 15.17 -7.42 -6.79
N SER A 318 14.33 -7.22 -7.80
CA SER A 318 13.63 -8.32 -8.48
C SER A 318 14.60 -9.22 -9.26
N GLU A 319 15.60 -8.65 -9.92
CA GLU A 319 16.66 -9.40 -10.60
C GLU A 319 17.46 -10.24 -9.61
N MET A 320 17.93 -9.65 -8.50
CA MET A 320 18.63 -10.39 -7.45
C MET A 320 17.78 -11.53 -6.89
N ARG A 321 16.47 -11.34 -6.72
CA ARG A 321 15.57 -12.41 -6.26
C ARG A 321 15.48 -13.56 -7.27
N LEU A 322 15.45 -13.27 -8.57
CA LEU A 322 15.46 -14.29 -9.61
C LEU A 322 16.79 -15.06 -9.62
N GLU A 323 17.92 -14.35 -9.48
CA GLU A 323 19.24 -14.97 -9.38
C GLU A 323 19.36 -15.89 -8.16
N VAL A 324 18.90 -15.44 -6.98
CA VAL A 324 18.86 -16.27 -5.76
C VAL A 324 17.99 -17.51 -5.98
N ALA A 325 16.79 -17.36 -6.54
CA ALA A 325 15.92 -18.50 -6.82
C ALA A 325 16.57 -19.50 -7.79
N ALA A 326 17.30 -19.02 -8.80
CA ALA A 326 18.06 -19.88 -9.72
C ALA A 326 19.20 -20.62 -9.01
N LEU A 327 19.94 -19.94 -8.13
CA LEU A 327 21.00 -20.55 -7.33
C LEU A 327 20.46 -21.58 -6.34
N GLU A 328 19.32 -21.31 -5.70
CA GLU A 328 18.63 -22.27 -4.82
C GLU A 328 18.18 -23.51 -5.59
N ALA A 329 17.61 -23.34 -6.79
CA ALA A 329 17.22 -24.45 -7.65
C ALA A 329 18.45 -25.29 -8.08
N GLN A 330 19.56 -24.65 -8.44
CA GLN A 330 20.81 -25.34 -8.75
C GLN A 330 21.37 -26.09 -7.53
N ALA A 331 21.33 -25.48 -6.34
CA ALA A 331 21.77 -26.13 -5.10
C ALA A 331 20.89 -27.35 -4.76
N ALA A 332 19.57 -27.25 -4.94
CA ALA A 332 18.65 -28.37 -4.76
C ALA A 332 18.93 -29.52 -5.74
N SER A 333 19.16 -29.21 -7.01
CA SER A 333 19.53 -30.19 -8.04
C SER A 333 20.85 -30.90 -7.69
N ARG A 334 21.90 -30.16 -7.33
CA ARG A 334 23.17 -30.75 -6.86
C ARG A 334 22.99 -31.60 -5.60
N GLY A 335 22.09 -31.19 -4.71
CA GLY A 335 21.71 -31.97 -3.53
C GLY A 335 21.09 -33.32 -3.90
N GLN A 336 20.20 -33.35 -4.89
CA GLN A 336 19.61 -34.58 -5.41
C GLN A 336 20.65 -35.48 -6.07
N GLU A 337 21.55 -34.92 -6.90
CA GLU A 337 22.65 -35.66 -7.53
C GLU A 337 23.57 -36.30 -6.48
N ARG A 338 23.92 -35.56 -5.42
CA ARG A 338 24.72 -36.11 -4.30
C ARG A 338 24.01 -37.27 -3.61
N GLN A 339 22.72 -37.12 -3.31
CA GLN A 339 21.95 -38.21 -2.70
C GLN A 339 21.85 -39.45 -3.61
N GLN A 340 21.76 -39.26 -4.93
CA GLN A 340 21.80 -40.38 -5.88
C GLN A 340 23.16 -41.06 -5.88
N ALA A 341 24.24 -40.29 -5.95
CA ALA A 341 25.61 -40.81 -5.90
C ALA A 341 25.90 -41.55 -4.58
N GLU A 342 25.41 -41.06 -3.44
CA GLU A 342 25.53 -41.73 -2.14
C GLU A 342 24.80 -43.08 -2.12
N LYS A 343 23.58 -43.14 -2.69
CA LYS A 343 22.82 -44.39 -2.82
C LYS A 343 23.52 -45.39 -3.73
N GLU A 344 24.07 -44.93 -4.85
CA GLU A 344 24.85 -45.76 -5.77
C GLU A 344 26.12 -46.29 -5.11
N ALA A 345 26.87 -45.44 -4.41
CA ALA A 345 28.06 -45.84 -3.66
C ALA A 345 27.74 -46.90 -2.60
N ALA A 346 26.66 -46.73 -1.85
CA ALA A 346 26.20 -47.73 -0.87
C ALA A 346 25.82 -49.06 -1.54
N LEU A 347 25.18 -49.01 -2.71
CA LEU A 347 24.85 -50.20 -3.49
C LEU A 347 26.12 -50.91 -3.99
N TYR A 348 27.10 -50.17 -4.49
CA TYR A 348 28.39 -50.73 -4.90
C TYR A 348 29.16 -51.35 -3.74
N GLN A 349 29.17 -50.72 -2.56
CA GLN A 349 29.75 -51.31 -1.35
C GLN A 349 29.07 -52.61 -0.96
N HIS A 350 27.73 -52.67 -1.01
CA HIS A 350 26.98 -53.89 -0.76
C HIS A 350 27.33 -55.00 -1.77
N LYS A 351 27.41 -54.65 -3.07
CA LYS A 351 27.79 -55.60 -4.13
C LYS A 351 29.22 -56.09 -4.00
N ALA A 352 30.16 -55.23 -3.61
CA ALA A 352 31.53 -55.64 -3.33
C ALA A 352 31.60 -56.63 -2.15
N ALA A 353 30.82 -56.39 -1.08
CA ALA A 353 30.73 -57.31 0.05
C ALA A 353 30.11 -58.66 -0.34
N GLU A 354 29.07 -58.67 -1.19
CA GLU A 354 28.51 -59.90 -1.76
C GLU A 354 29.56 -60.67 -2.58
N LEU A 355 30.29 -60.00 -3.47
CA LEU A 355 31.36 -60.61 -4.26
C LEU A 355 32.47 -61.18 -3.39
N GLN A 356 32.90 -60.46 -2.35
CA GLN A 356 33.88 -60.96 -1.38
C GLN A 356 33.39 -62.22 -0.67
N ARG A 357 32.11 -62.29 -0.28
CA ARG A 357 31.53 -63.51 0.32
C ARG A 357 31.50 -64.68 -0.66
N VAL A 358 31.14 -64.44 -1.91
CA VAL A 358 31.13 -65.48 -2.96
C VAL A 358 32.55 -65.97 -3.24
N LEU A 359 33.53 -65.06 -3.34
CA LEU A 359 34.94 -65.43 -3.52
C LEU A 359 35.48 -66.21 -2.31
N ALA A 360 35.10 -65.84 -1.08
CA ALA A 360 35.46 -66.58 0.11
C ALA A 360 34.89 -68.01 0.09
N ALA A 361 33.62 -68.17 -0.30
CA ALA A 361 33.00 -69.50 -0.46
C ALA A 361 33.71 -70.35 -1.52
N TYR A 362 34.04 -69.77 -2.68
CA TYR A 362 34.83 -70.47 -3.71
C TYR A 362 36.25 -70.82 -3.22
N ALA A 363 36.89 -69.97 -2.44
CA ALA A 363 38.19 -70.26 -1.85
C ALA A 363 38.11 -71.41 -0.84
N GLU A 364 37.05 -71.46 -0.02
CA GLU A 364 36.77 -72.59 0.88
C GLU A 364 36.53 -73.88 0.11
N GLU A 365 35.70 -73.86 -0.94
CA GLU A 365 35.46 -75.02 -1.81
C GLU A 365 36.75 -75.51 -2.50
N LEU A 366 37.58 -74.58 -2.99
CA LEU A 366 38.88 -74.91 -3.58
C LEU A 366 39.81 -75.54 -2.55
N SER A 367 39.86 -75.00 -1.32
CA SER A 367 40.67 -75.55 -0.22
C SER A 367 40.22 -76.97 0.15
N TYR A 368 38.91 -77.21 0.18
CA TYR A 368 38.34 -78.52 0.40
C TYR A 368 38.73 -79.49 -0.71
N ALA A 369 38.56 -79.09 -1.98
CA ALA A 369 38.94 -79.91 -3.13
C ALA A 369 40.45 -80.24 -3.13
N GLN A 370 41.31 -79.28 -2.78
CA GLN A 370 42.75 -79.50 -2.61
C GLN A 370 43.05 -80.50 -1.49
N SER A 371 42.37 -80.39 -0.34
CA SER A 371 42.54 -81.36 0.76
C SER A 371 42.11 -82.77 0.35
N VAL A 372 41.00 -82.92 -0.38
CA VAL A 372 40.52 -84.20 -0.90
C VAL A 372 41.52 -84.78 -1.90
N TYR A 373 42.09 -83.95 -2.78
CA TYR A 373 43.13 -84.38 -3.70
C TYR A 373 44.40 -84.85 -2.98
N GLN A 374 44.84 -84.13 -1.94
CA GLN A 374 45.97 -84.54 -1.10
C GLN A 374 45.69 -85.89 -0.41
N TYR A 375 44.52 -86.06 0.21
CA TYR A 375 44.11 -87.34 0.80
C TYR A 375 44.07 -88.48 -0.23
N ALA A 376 43.59 -88.22 -1.45
CA ALA A 376 43.59 -89.20 -2.52
C ALA A 376 45.02 -89.62 -2.91
N GLN A 377 45.93 -88.66 -3.04
CA GLN A 377 47.35 -88.90 -3.34
C GLN A 377 48.04 -89.71 -2.22
N GLU A 378 47.77 -89.38 -0.96
CA GLU A 378 48.27 -90.14 0.20
C GLU A 378 47.71 -91.57 0.24
N SER A 379 46.42 -91.75 -0.04
CA SER A 379 45.78 -93.07 -0.10
C SER A 379 46.37 -93.94 -1.21
N GLU A 380 46.73 -93.35 -2.36
CA GLU A 380 47.38 -94.06 -3.46
C GLU A 380 48.81 -94.47 -3.08
N LEU A 381 49.55 -93.59 -2.41
CA LEU A 381 50.87 -93.92 -1.86
C LEU A 381 50.80 -95.06 -0.83
N LEU A 382 49.81 -95.03 0.07
CA LEU A 382 49.55 -96.12 1.01
C LEU A 382 49.18 -97.42 0.28
N ARG A 383 48.35 -97.35 -0.77
CA ARG A 383 47.99 -98.52 -1.59
C ARG A 383 49.22 -99.10 -2.28
N ARG A 384 50.09 -98.27 -2.86
CA ARG A 384 51.35 -98.70 -3.47
C ARG A 384 52.30 -99.33 -2.44
N LYS A 385 52.41 -98.76 -1.24
CA LYS A 385 53.18 -99.35 -0.12
C LYS A 385 52.59 -100.70 0.30
N ARG A 386 51.27 -100.79 0.43
CA ARG A 386 50.58 -102.05 0.75
C ARG A 386 50.84 -103.13 -0.30
N LEU A 387 50.72 -102.81 -1.59
CA LEU A 387 51.01 -103.75 -2.67
C LEU A 387 52.47 -104.24 -2.66
N ARG A 388 53.42 -103.35 -2.33
CA ARG A 388 54.83 -103.75 -2.13
C ARG A 388 54.99 -104.69 -0.93
N LEU A 389 54.39 -104.37 0.21
CA LEU A 389 54.43 -105.23 1.40
C LEU A 389 53.72 -106.59 1.17
N GLU A 390 52.65 -106.63 0.39
CA GLU A 390 52.00 -107.88 -0.04
C GLU A 390 52.92 -108.70 -0.96
N ALA A 391 53.66 -108.07 -1.88
CA ALA A 391 54.66 -108.74 -2.70
C ALA A 391 55.84 -109.28 -1.87
N ASP A 392 56.32 -108.50 -0.89
CA ASP A 392 57.38 -108.92 0.04
C ASP A 392 56.91 -110.08 0.93
N LEU A 393 55.66 -110.07 1.40
CA LEU A 393 55.04 -111.20 2.12
C LEU A 393 54.91 -112.44 1.23
N GLN A 394 54.58 -112.28 -0.05
CA GLN A 394 54.54 -113.40 -0.99
C GLN A 394 55.94 -113.97 -1.26
N LEU A 395 56.97 -113.14 -1.35
CA LEU A 395 58.37 -113.57 -1.44
C LEU A 395 58.82 -114.30 -0.15
N ALA A 396 58.48 -113.77 1.03
CA ALA A 396 58.71 -114.44 2.31
C ALA A 396 57.97 -115.79 2.39
N SER A 397 56.73 -115.87 1.88
CA SER A 397 55.97 -117.13 1.82
C SER A 397 56.60 -118.17 0.89
N ARG A 398 57.26 -117.73 -0.19
CA ARG A 398 58.00 -118.61 -1.11
C ARG A 398 59.34 -119.07 -0.52
N ALA A 399 60.03 -118.21 0.24
CA ALA A 399 61.23 -118.59 0.99
C ALA A 399 60.94 -119.63 2.09
N VAL A 400 59.79 -119.52 2.78
CA VAL A 400 59.35 -120.50 3.78
C VAL A 400 58.94 -121.84 3.15
N ARG A 401 58.36 -121.84 1.94
CA ARG A 401 58.00 -123.08 1.21
C ARG A 401 59.19 -123.81 0.57
N GLN A 402 60.34 -123.16 0.37
CA GLN A 402 61.56 -123.83 -0.13
C GLN A 402 62.43 -124.43 1.00
N GLN A 403 62.22 -124.05 2.26
CA GLN A 403 62.95 -124.61 3.41
C GLN A 403 62.25 -125.81 4.07
N SER A 404 61.05 -126.21 3.61
CA SER A 404 60.26 -127.31 4.20
C SER A 404 60.60 -128.72 3.68
N GLY A 405 61.87 -128.97 3.32
CA GLY A 405 62.38 -130.30 2.94
C GLY A 405 63.14 -131.05 4.03
N HIS A 406 63.52 -130.39 5.15
CA HIS A 406 64.34 -131.01 6.20
C HIS A 406 63.70 -131.00 7.60
N ALA A 407 62.43 -130.58 7.73
CA ALA A 407 61.78 -130.41 9.02
C ALA A 407 61.15 -131.68 9.64
N ARG A 408 61.31 -132.87 9.04
CA ARG A 408 60.77 -134.14 9.59
C ARG A 408 61.76 -134.96 10.42
N ALA A 409 63.06 -134.66 10.40
CA ALA A 409 64.07 -135.39 11.18
C ALA A 409 64.47 -134.71 12.52
N ASP A 410 64.17 -133.42 12.69
CA ASP A 410 64.57 -132.67 13.90
C ASP A 410 63.50 -132.60 15.00
N LEU A 411 62.25 -132.98 14.70
CA LEU A 411 61.16 -133.05 15.68
C LEU A 411 61.30 -134.26 16.63
N ASP A 412 61.89 -135.37 16.17
CA ASP A 412 62.14 -136.57 17.01
C ASP A 412 63.44 -136.47 17.84
N ARG A 413 64.42 -135.65 17.42
CA ARG A 413 65.64 -135.40 18.19
C ARG A 413 65.39 -134.43 19.35
N ARG A 414 64.51 -133.43 19.16
CA ARG A 414 64.15 -132.46 20.20
C ARG A 414 63.21 -133.02 21.27
N SER A 415 62.42 -134.06 20.98
CA SER A 415 61.58 -134.73 22.00
C SER A 415 62.36 -135.65 22.94
N ARG A 416 63.51 -136.20 22.50
CA ARG A 416 64.42 -137.02 23.34
C ARG A 416 65.42 -136.19 24.14
N LEU A 417 65.89 -135.05 23.58
CA LEU A 417 66.74 -134.10 24.32
C LEU A 417 65.97 -133.32 25.39
N SER A 418 64.68 -133.02 25.19
CA SER A 418 63.82 -132.39 26.22
C SER A 418 63.53 -133.29 27.43
N ARG A 419 63.64 -134.63 27.30
CA ARG A 419 63.49 -135.58 28.42
C ARG A 419 64.79 -135.80 29.18
N LEU A 420 65.95 -135.58 28.55
CA LEU A 420 67.27 -135.64 29.20
C LEU A 420 67.62 -134.31 29.90
N THR A 421 67.23 -133.15 29.37
CA THR A 421 67.41 -131.86 30.04
C THR A 421 66.53 -131.69 31.29
N ALA A 422 65.35 -132.33 31.33
CA ALA A 422 64.51 -132.38 32.54
C ALA A 422 65.08 -133.28 33.66
N VAL A 423 65.97 -134.23 33.33
CA VAL A 423 66.69 -135.08 34.31
C VAL A 423 68.02 -134.44 34.73
N GLN A 424 68.70 -133.71 33.84
CA GLN A 424 69.85 -132.86 34.21
C GLN A 424 69.46 -131.70 35.13
N GLN A 425 68.32 -131.05 34.89
CA GLN A 425 67.80 -130.00 35.79
C GLN A 425 67.37 -130.51 37.17
N ARG A 426 67.17 -131.83 37.34
CA ARG A 426 66.82 -132.46 38.62
C ARG A 426 68.04 -132.98 39.40
N VAL A 427 69.22 -132.99 38.77
CA VAL A 427 70.52 -133.32 39.39
C VAL A 427 71.33 -132.05 39.68
N GLU A 428 71.16 -130.97 38.90
CA GLU A 428 71.73 -129.64 39.19
C GLU A 428 70.95 -128.91 40.31
N GLN A 429 69.64 -129.15 40.45
CA GLN A 429 68.85 -128.71 41.61
C GLN A 429 69.22 -129.39 42.95
N LEU A 430 70.09 -130.41 42.94
CA LEU A 430 70.64 -131.05 44.14
C LEU A 430 72.12 -130.68 44.42
N ARG A 431 72.74 -129.84 43.59
CA ARG A 431 74.15 -129.43 43.76
C ARG A 431 74.40 -127.94 44.04
N GLU A 432 73.42 -127.06 43.87
CA GLU A 432 73.60 -125.62 44.16
C GLU A 432 72.54 -125.08 45.12
N SER A 433 72.23 -125.88 46.14
CA SER A 433 71.90 -125.38 47.47
C SER A 433 73.17 -124.76 48.09
N THR A 434 73.49 -123.52 47.73
CA THR A 434 74.21 -122.54 48.58
C THR A 434 74.30 -121.21 47.80
N ALA A 435 73.97 -120.12 48.49
CA ALA A 435 74.00 -118.72 48.02
C ALA A 435 72.84 -118.26 47.10
N PHE A 436 71.70 -118.07 47.78
CA PHE A 436 70.66 -117.03 47.70
C PHE A 436 70.49 -116.08 46.48
N PRO A 437 69.23 -115.63 46.27
CA PRO A 437 68.63 -115.11 45.03
C PRO A 437 68.52 -113.57 45.09
N GLY A 438 67.93 -112.83 44.14
CA GLY A 438 67.15 -113.19 42.97
C GLY A 438 66.59 -111.94 42.30
N SER A 439 66.00 -112.13 41.12
CA SER A 439 64.92 -111.28 40.63
C SER A 439 64.10 -112.08 39.61
N ALA A 440 62.99 -112.65 40.09
CA ALA A 440 61.87 -113.08 39.27
C ALA A 440 60.94 -111.86 39.13
N ARG A 441 60.63 -111.35 37.93
CA ARG A 441 59.79 -111.90 36.84
C ARG A 441 58.29 -111.89 37.17
N ALA A 442 57.55 -111.30 36.21
CA ALA A 442 56.20 -111.64 35.76
C ALA A 442 55.03 -111.28 36.70
N THR A 443 53.82 -110.91 36.26
CA THR A 443 53.11 -110.86 34.95
C THR A 443 51.83 -110.06 35.23
N GLY A 444 51.30 -109.20 34.35
CA GLY A 444 50.28 -109.57 33.37
C GLY A 444 48.93 -109.96 33.98
N THR A 445 47.86 -109.15 33.78
CA THR A 445 46.58 -109.49 33.08
C THR A 445 45.37 -108.63 33.52
N THR A 446 44.61 -108.12 32.52
CA THR A 446 43.11 -107.95 32.39
C THR A 446 42.33 -107.24 33.52
N GLY A 447 41.32 -106.37 33.36
CA GLY A 447 40.33 -106.03 32.33
C GLY A 447 38.98 -105.72 33.04
N GLU A 448 38.13 -104.83 32.49
CA GLU A 448 36.66 -104.64 32.69
C GLU A 448 36.07 -103.29 33.23
N LYS A 449 35.38 -102.59 32.30
CA LYS A 449 34.02 -101.95 32.26
C LYS A 449 33.29 -101.31 33.47
N LYS A 450 32.67 -100.13 33.22
CA LYS A 450 31.22 -99.74 33.38
C LYS A 450 30.97 -98.29 32.88
N SER A 451 30.21 -98.05 31.78
CA SER A 451 28.81 -97.52 31.65
C SER A 451 28.51 -96.18 32.38
N SER A 452 27.87 -95.13 31.83
CA SER A 452 26.62 -95.00 31.04
C SER A 452 26.59 -93.66 30.22
N ALA A 453 26.13 -93.60 28.95
CA ALA A 453 24.78 -93.20 28.43
C ALA A 453 24.26 -91.82 28.90
N ALA A 454 23.59 -90.95 28.13
CA ALA A 454 23.24 -90.84 26.71
C ALA A 454 22.54 -89.47 26.45
N VAL A 455 22.85 -88.84 25.28
CA VAL A 455 21.93 -88.26 24.27
C VAL A 455 21.08 -86.97 24.54
N ALA A 456 21.17 -86.05 23.55
CA ALA A 456 20.44 -84.77 23.31
C ALA A 456 19.04 -84.99 22.65
N PRO A 457 18.35 -84.09 21.87
CA PRO A 457 18.46 -82.63 21.59
C PRO A 457 17.11 -81.85 21.43
N ARG A 458 17.21 -80.57 21.00
CA ARG A 458 16.43 -79.82 19.97
C ARG A 458 15.26 -78.85 20.31
N ALA A 459 15.50 -77.58 19.90
CA ALA A 459 14.71 -76.64 19.08
C ALA A 459 13.38 -76.02 19.58
N GLY A 460 13.24 -74.69 19.41
CA GLY A 460 11.94 -74.01 19.40
C GLY A 460 11.94 -72.47 19.51
N SER A 461 11.95 -71.79 18.37
CA SER A 461 11.51 -70.42 18.04
C SER A 461 10.33 -69.83 18.87
N ARG A 462 10.40 -68.55 19.32
CA ARG A 462 9.73 -67.34 18.73
C ARG A 462 9.52 -66.16 19.73
N ARG A 463 10.04 -64.98 19.33
CA ARG A 463 9.50 -63.58 19.38
C ARG A 463 9.15 -62.79 20.67
N SER A 464 9.68 -61.55 20.62
CA SER A 464 9.22 -60.24 21.17
C SER A 464 9.45 -60.00 22.67
N ARG A 465 9.91 -58.84 23.14
CA ARG A 465 9.50 -57.47 22.78
C ARG A 465 10.55 -56.43 23.23
N SER A 466 10.69 -55.38 22.43
CA SER A 466 11.58 -54.22 22.54
C SER A 466 11.13 -53.18 23.58
N GLY A 467 12.08 -52.57 24.27
CA GLY A 467 11.94 -51.33 25.04
C GLY A 467 12.36 -50.10 24.22
N ARG A 468 11.59 -49.01 24.39
CA ARG A 468 11.83 -47.61 23.99
C ARG A 468 13.06 -47.01 24.74
N PRO A 469 13.67 -45.84 24.36
CA PRO A 469 12.97 -44.57 24.09
C PRO A 469 13.56 -43.58 23.03
N ARG A 470 12.64 -42.75 22.49
CA ARG A 470 12.62 -41.27 22.39
C ARG A 470 13.89 -40.51 21.95
N ALA A 471 13.81 -39.78 20.83
CA ALA A 471 13.81 -38.31 20.74
C ALA A 471 14.02 -37.82 19.29
N SER A 472 13.24 -36.82 18.89
CA SER A 472 13.42 -35.90 17.73
C SER A 472 14.75 -35.11 17.85
N PRO A 473 15.27 -34.34 16.85
CA PRO A 473 14.52 -33.41 15.98
C PRO A 473 15.00 -33.23 14.52
N LEU A 474 14.24 -32.35 13.85
CA LEU A 474 14.41 -31.68 12.54
C LEU A 474 13.84 -32.41 11.32
#